data_AF-A0A7C2XV88-F1
#
_entry.id   AF-A0A7C2XV88-F1
#
_cell.length_a   1.000
_cell.length_b   1.000
_cell.length_c   1.000
_cell.angle_alpha   90.00
_cell.angle_beta   90.00
_cell.angle_gamma   90.00
#
_symmetry.space_group_name_H-M   'P 1'
#
loop_
_entity.id
_entity.type
_entity.pdbx_description
1 polymer ?
#
loop_
_entity_poly.entity_id
_entity_poly.type
_entity_poly.pdbx_seq_one_letter_code
_entity_poly.pdbx_strand_id
1 'polypeptide(L)'
;MILNSLKSGFAQVRANKRLILVFYLANLFFGLLLLLPLRAILSDFIGNSEMGAKLGGPLDMNFLFEFLKHKDEVVPAFMGLILIVPAVNWLFTLFLSGGAFATFAGSEKYNAAFFWGNAAKYFGRFVRLTLWSVPVFTILFCLQYLETGVQRLIFGSDPYQNLTYWAGWIKVGLRQLGFLLFGMVLDYARIHAVLNDERKMRVSLVQGLKFAFGNFLQTFGLAFLLLAVGAAALVVYNPVANSLSAPNAMIIFMLFIWQQIYMLFRTMLRLTTYSSQLHLYRQRAAEPASVPVTSSGEQPMEGFAPAA
;
A
#
# COMPACT_ATOMS: atom_id res chain seq x y z
N MET A 1 -19.40 -8.76 7.33
CA MET A 1 -18.00 -9.28 7.30
C MET A 1 -16.95 -8.18 7.08
N ILE A 2 -17.02 -7.43 5.97
CA ILE A 2 -16.05 -6.35 5.65
C ILE A 2 -15.98 -5.29 6.77
N LEU A 3 -17.14 -4.77 7.21
CA LEU A 3 -17.23 -3.81 8.31
C LEU A 3 -16.64 -4.32 9.63
N ASN A 4 -16.81 -5.61 9.93
CA ASN A 4 -16.26 -6.21 11.16
C ASN A 4 -14.74 -6.31 11.08
N SER A 5 -14.21 -6.70 9.91
CA SER A 5 -12.76 -6.76 9.66
C SER A 5 -12.12 -5.37 9.71
N LEU A 6 -12.82 -4.34 9.23
CA LEU A 6 -12.36 -2.96 9.30
C LEU A 6 -12.36 -2.42 10.73
N LYS A 7 -13.43 -2.67 11.49
CA LYS A 7 -13.52 -2.29 12.91
C LYS A 7 -12.44 -2.97 13.75
N SER A 8 -12.22 -4.27 13.56
CA SER A 8 -11.15 -5.00 14.25
C SER A 8 -9.78 -4.49 13.84
N GLY A 9 -9.58 -4.21 12.54
CA GLY A 9 -8.34 -3.67 12.03
C GLY A 9 -7.98 -2.32 12.64
N PHE A 10 -8.96 -1.41 12.68
CA PHE A 10 -8.79 -0.10 13.30
C PHE A 10 -8.52 -0.20 14.81
N ALA A 11 -9.23 -1.09 15.52
CA ALA A 11 -9.02 -1.32 16.94
C ALA A 11 -7.61 -1.87 17.22
N GLN A 12 -7.11 -2.81 16.40
CA GLN A 12 -5.78 -3.40 16.57
C GLN A 12 -4.66 -2.38 16.29
N VAL A 13 -4.83 -1.50 15.29
CA VAL A 13 -3.89 -0.40 15.01
C VAL A 13 -3.90 0.63 16.14
N ARG A 14 -5.08 0.98 16.66
CA ARG A 14 -5.21 1.89 17.81
C ARG A 14 -4.60 1.31 19.08
N ALA A 15 -4.64 -0.01 19.28
CA ALA A 15 -3.97 -0.68 20.39
C ALA A 15 -2.42 -0.65 20.21
N ASN A 16 -1.94 -0.61 18.97
CA ASN A 16 -0.52 -0.64 18.62
C ASN A 16 -0.02 0.70 18.05
N LYS A 17 -0.32 1.83 18.70
CA LYS A 17 0.04 3.19 18.22
C LYS A 17 1.54 3.37 17.96
N ARG A 18 2.40 2.63 18.69
CA ARG A 18 3.85 2.63 18.49
C ARG A 18 4.25 2.17 17.07
N LEU A 19 3.50 1.25 16.45
CA LEU A 19 3.73 0.86 15.05
C LEU A 19 3.50 2.02 14.09
N ILE A 20 2.47 2.84 14.34
CA ILE A 20 2.19 4.03 13.53
C ILE A 20 3.40 4.97 13.58
N LEU A 21 3.94 5.20 14.78
CA LEU A 21 5.10 6.07 15.00
C LEU A 21 6.34 5.53 14.29
N VAL A 22 6.63 4.23 14.37
CA VAL A 22 7.79 3.62 13.68
C VAL A 22 7.70 3.80 12.16
N PHE A 23 6.55 3.51 11.56
CA PHE A 23 6.36 3.69 10.11
C PHE A 23 6.39 5.17 9.71
N TYR A 24 5.78 6.04 10.51
CA TYR A 24 5.75 7.47 10.25
C TYR A 24 7.17 8.07 10.30
N LEU A 25 7.93 7.80 11.37
CA LEU A 25 9.29 8.30 11.51
C LEU A 25 10.23 7.76 10.42
N ALA A 26 10.06 6.50 10.02
CA ALA A 26 10.81 5.94 8.90
C ALA A 26 10.56 6.71 7.60
N ASN A 27 9.29 6.94 7.24
CA ASN A 27 8.95 7.70 6.03
C ASN A 27 9.39 9.16 6.13
N LEU A 28 9.27 9.77 7.32
CA LEU A 28 9.73 11.13 7.56
C LEU A 28 11.25 11.24 7.39
N PHE A 29 12.02 10.29 7.92
CA PHE A 29 13.47 10.24 7.78
C PHE A 29 13.90 10.22 6.30
N PHE A 30 13.31 9.34 5.49
CA PHE A 30 13.62 9.30 4.05
C PHE A 30 13.13 10.55 3.31
N GLY A 31 12.01 11.14 3.73
CA GLY A 31 11.53 12.41 3.20
C GLY A 31 12.51 13.56 3.47
N LEU A 32 13.04 13.65 4.69
CA LEU A 32 14.06 14.63 5.08
C LEU A 32 15.37 14.41 4.31
N LEU A 33 15.78 13.15 4.12
CA LEU A 33 16.98 12.80 3.36
C LEU A 33 16.94 13.32 1.91
N LEU A 34 15.75 13.36 1.31
CA LEU A 34 15.54 13.96 -0.02
C LEU A 34 15.39 15.49 0.04
N LEU A 35 14.75 16.01 1.08
CA LEU A 35 14.47 17.45 1.23
C LEU A 35 15.73 18.28 1.48
N LEU A 36 16.69 17.79 2.26
CA LEU A 36 17.91 18.53 2.61
C LEU A 36 18.77 18.93 1.40
N PRO A 37 19.17 18.00 0.50
CA PRO A 37 19.93 18.36 -0.68
C PRO A 37 19.11 19.24 -1.63
N LEU A 38 17.81 18.97 -1.78
CA LEU A 38 16.91 19.80 -2.57
C LEU A 38 16.91 21.25 -2.07
N ARG A 39 16.81 21.46 -0.75
CA ARG A 39 16.86 22.79 -0.14
C ARG A 39 18.17 23.50 -0.46
N ALA A 40 19.31 22.82 -0.35
CA ALA A 40 20.61 23.43 -0.62
C ALA A 40 20.74 23.91 -2.08
N ILE A 41 20.30 23.09 -3.03
CA ILE A 41 20.31 23.41 -4.46
C ILE A 41 19.34 24.57 -4.77
N LEU A 42 18.15 24.54 -4.17
CA LEU A 42 17.16 25.61 -4.31
C LEU A 42 17.67 26.93 -3.73
N SER A 43 18.25 26.93 -2.53
CA SER A 43 18.75 28.18 -1.92
C SER A 43 19.86 28.83 -2.73
N ASP A 44 20.71 28.05 -3.38
CA ASP A 44 21.77 28.56 -4.27
C ASP A 44 21.19 29.19 -5.55
N PHE A 45 20.16 28.57 -6.14
CA PHE A 45 19.50 29.09 -7.32
C PHE A 45 18.63 30.34 -7.03
N ILE A 46 17.90 30.32 -5.91
CA ILE A 46 16.96 31.37 -5.52
C ILE A 46 17.66 32.58 -4.89
N GLY A 47 18.78 32.37 -4.18
CA GLY A 47 19.51 33.45 -3.50
C GLY A 47 19.96 34.59 -4.42
N ASN A 48 20.03 34.33 -5.73
CA ASN A 48 20.42 35.29 -6.76
C ASN A 48 19.25 35.79 -7.63
N SER A 49 17.99 35.44 -7.31
CA SER A 49 16.82 35.72 -8.17
C SER A 49 15.59 36.16 -7.39
N GLU A 50 14.86 37.17 -7.90
CA GLU A 50 13.56 37.58 -7.35
C GLU A 50 12.47 36.47 -7.40
N MET A 51 12.76 35.34 -8.05
CA MET A 51 11.88 34.17 -8.09
C MET A 51 11.59 33.54 -6.73
N GLY A 52 12.36 33.84 -5.69
CA GLY A 52 12.12 33.31 -4.33
C GLY A 52 10.72 33.56 -3.80
N ALA A 53 10.10 34.69 -4.17
CA ALA A 53 8.72 35.01 -3.79
C ALA A 53 7.68 34.08 -4.46
N LYS A 54 8.00 33.49 -5.62
CA LYS A 54 7.09 32.63 -6.38
C LYS A 54 7.05 31.18 -5.89
N LEU A 55 8.02 30.74 -5.09
CA LEU A 55 8.04 29.38 -4.53
C LEU A 55 7.02 29.14 -3.40
N GLY A 56 6.52 30.21 -2.77
CA GLY A 56 5.43 30.11 -1.79
C GLY A 56 4.04 29.97 -2.43
N GLY A 57 3.95 30.07 -3.76
CA GLY A 57 2.72 29.92 -4.53
C GLY A 57 2.63 28.58 -5.28
N PRO A 58 1.68 28.45 -6.24
CA PRO A 58 1.59 27.28 -7.11
C PRO A 58 2.90 27.05 -7.88
N LEU A 59 3.26 25.78 -8.07
CA LEU A 59 4.48 25.40 -8.77
C LEU A 59 4.44 25.89 -10.23
N ASP A 60 5.24 26.90 -10.55
CA ASP A 60 5.35 27.47 -11.90
C ASP A 60 6.21 26.54 -12.77
N MET A 61 5.63 26.01 -13.84
CA MET A 61 6.36 25.12 -14.77
C MET A 61 7.51 25.85 -15.46
N ASN A 62 7.42 27.17 -15.64
CA ASN A 62 8.51 27.97 -16.19
C ASN A 62 9.71 27.98 -15.26
N PHE A 63 9.48 28.13 -13.95
CA PHE A 63 10.53 28.01 -12.94
C PHE A 63 11.21 26.63 -12.99
N LEU A 64 10.43 25.56 -13.14
CA LEU A 64 10.98 24.20 -13.24
C LEU A 64 11.89 24.05 -14.48
N PHE A 65 11.46 24.54 -15.65
CA PHE A 65 12.28 24.50 -16.86
C PHE A 65 13.54 25.35 -16.75
N GLU A 66 13.43 26.54 -16.16
CA GLU A 66 14.56 27.44 -15.97
C GLU A 66 15.60 26.87 -15.00
N PHE A 67 15.13 26.24 -13.90
CA PHE A 67 15.96 25.52 -12.95
C PHE A 67 16.68 24.34 -13.61
N LEU A 68 15.97 23.50 -14.37
CA LEU A 68 16.56 22.35 -15.07
C LEU A 68 17.58 22.77 -16.12
N LYS A 69 17.36 23.92 -16.78
CA LYS A 69 18.26 24.44 -17.81
C LYS A 69 19.54 25.07 -17.23
N HIS A 70 19.45 25.75 -16.08
CA HIS A 70 20.59 26.45 -15.47
C HIS A 70 21.42 25.59 -14.51
N LYS A 71 20.91 24.43 -14.06
CA LYS A 71 21.59 23.52 -13.14
C LYS A 71 21.81 22.14 -13.74
N ASP A 72 22.13 22.10 -15.03
CA ASP A 72 22.37 20.88 -15.83
C ASP A 72 23.37 19.92 -15.18
N GLU A 73 24.43 20.42 -14.52
CA GLU A 73 25.39 19.60 -13.78
C GLU A 73 24.82 18.93 -12.52
N VAL A 74 23.83 19.57 -11.87
CA VAL A 74 23.24 19.10 -10.60
C VAL A 74 22.02 18.21 -10.86
N VAL A 75 21.39 18.34 -12.04
CA VAL A 75 20.21 17.57 -12.42
C VAL A 75 20.46 16.04 -12.34
N PRO A 76 21.54 15.46 -12.89
CA PRO A 76 21.78 14.01 -12.82
C PRO A 76 21.90 13.50 -11.38
N ALA A 77 22.63 14.21 -10.53
CA ALA A 77 22.80 13.86 -9.12
C ALA A 77 21.44 13.88 -8.39
N PHE A 78 20.64 14.91 -8.65
CA PHE A 78 19.31 15.04 -8.06
C PHE A 78 18.32 13.99 -8.60
N MET A 79 18.36 13.66 -9.89
CA MET A 79 17.56 12.57 -10.47
C MET A 79 17.95 11.21 -9.86
N GLY A 80 19.24 10.98 -9.63
CA GLY A 80 19.73 9.81 -8.90
C GLY A 80 19.12 9.71 -7.51
N LEU A 81 19.07 10.82 -6.76
CA LEU A 81 18.42 10.85 -5.43
C LEU A 81 16.92 10.60 -5.49
N ILE A 82 16.21 11.17 -6.46
CA ILE A 82 14.77 10.94 -6.68
C ILE A 82 14.47 9.46 -6.97
N LEU A 83 15.40 8.74 -7.59
CA LEU A 83 15.24 7.31 -7.83
C LEU A 83 15.62 6.46 -6.59
N ILE A 84 16.81 6.71 -6.04
CA ILE A 84 17.43 5.86 -5.01
C ILE A 84 16.68 6.00 -3.68
N VAL A 85 16.36 7.22 -3.23
CA VAL A 85 15.77 7.42 -1.89
C VAL A 85 14.40 6.75 -1.77
N PRO A 86 13.45 6.91 -2.73
CA PRO A 86 12.18 6.17 -2.69
C PRO A 86 12.36 4.66 -2.83
N ALA A 87 13.33 4.19 -3.61
CA ALA A 87 13.62 2.75 -3.74
C ALA A 87 14.10 2.15 -2.40
N VAL A 88 15.02 2.85 -1.70
CA VAL A 88 15.48 2.45 -0.37
C VAL A 88 14.36 2.54 0.66
N ASN A 89 13.54 3.61 0.65
CA ASN A 89 12.38 3.72 1.53
C ASN A 89 11.36 2.61 1.30
N TRP A 90 11.11 2.24 0.04
CA TRP A 90 10.24 1.13 -0.32
C TRP A 90 10.79 -0.20 0.23
N LEU A 91 12.10 -0.45 0.09
CA LEU A 91 12.75 -1.64 0.63
C LEU A 91 12.71 -1.67 2.16
N PHE A 92 12.93 -0.52 2.81
CA PHE A 92 12.83 -0.39 4.26
C PHE A 92 11.39 -0.61 4.75
N THR A 93 10.41 -0.11 4.00
CA THR A 93 9.00 -0.36 4.35
C THR A 93 8.63 -1.82 4.13
N LEU A 94 9.21 -2.50 3.15
CA LEU A 94 9.08 -3.95 2.97
C LEU A 94 9.64 -4.69 4.18
N PHE A 95 10.80 -4.28 4.70
CA PHE A 95 11.35 -4.79 5.96
C PHE A 95 10.38 -4.59 7.14
N LEU A 96 9.90 -3.36 7.36
CA LEU A 96 8.96 -3.06 8.45
C LEU A 96 7.65 -3.85 8.35
N SER A 97 7.19 -4.17 7.13
CA SER A 97 5.96 -4.94 6.93
C SER A 97 6.06 -6.35 7.50
N GLY A 98 7.25 -6.97 7.52
CA GLY A 98 7.47 -8.29 8.16
C GLY A 98 7.17 -8.27 9.65
N GLY A 99 7.69 -7.27 10.37
CA GLY A 99 7.41 -7.08 11.78
C GLY A 99 5.94 -6.72 12.05
N ALA A 100 5.33 -5.92 11.18
CA ALA A 100 3.93 -5.51 11.32
C ALA A 100 2.97 -6.70 11.18
N PHE A 101 3.12 -7.52 10.12
CA PHE A 101 2.30 -8.72 9.95
C PHE A 101 2.47 -9.72 11.09
N ALA A 102 3.71 -9.94 11.57
CA ALA A 102 3.96 -10.83 12.71
C ALA A 102 3.33 -10.31 14.01
N THR A 103 3.41 -9.01 14.27
CA THR A 103 2.79 -8.38 15.46
C THR A 103 1.27 -8.49 15.42
N PHE A 104 0.66 -8.22 14.26
CA PHE A 104 -0.78 -8.37 14.10
C PHE A 104 -1.23 -9.84 14.13
N ALA A 105 -0.39 -10.77 13.69
CA ALA A 105 -0.65 -12.20 13.79
C ALA A 105 -0.59 -12.70 15.23
N GLY A 106 0.39 -12.29 16.03
CA GLY A 106 0.51 -12.74 17.43
C GLY A 106 -0.62 -12.24 18.36
N SER A 107 -1.43 -11.27 17.93
CA SER A 107 -2.39 -10.55 18.79
C SER A 107 -1.75 -9.87 20.01
N GLU A 108 -0.42 -9.75 20.03
CA GLU A 108 0.34 -9.13 21.11
C GLU A 108 0.38 -7.61 20.98
N LYS A 109 0.60 -6.93 22.12
CA LYS A 109 0.95 -5.51 22.11
C LYS A 109 2.35 -5.32 21.53
N TYR A 110 2.60 -4.17 20.91
CA TYR A 110 3.90 -3.83 20.34
C TYR A 110 5.06 -4.07 21.33
N ASN A 111 5.91 -5.03 20.98
CA ASN A 111 7.20 -5.28 21.61
C ASN A 111 8.30 -5.07 20.56
N ALA A 112 9.28 -4.21 20.87
CA ALA A 112 10.34 -3.86 19.93
C ALA A 112 11.19 -5.08 19.53
N ALA A 113 11.59 -5.92 20.48
CA ALA A 113 12.40 -7.11 20.21
C ALA A 113 11.66 -8.10 19.29
N PHE A 114 10.38 -8.33 19.56
CA PHE A 114 9.53 -9.16 18.72
C PHE A 114 9.34 -8.56 17.32
N PHE A 115 9.07 -7.25 17.23
CA PHE A 115 8.85 -6.56 15.96
C PHE A 115 10.10 -6.58 15.07
N TRP A 116 11.25 -6.14 15.57
CA TRP A 116 12.50 -6.06 14.80
C TRP A 116 13.06 -7.44 14.48
N GLY A 117 12.94 -8.39 15.41
CA GLY A 117 13.32 -9.79 15.18
C GLY A 117 12.51 -10.44 14.05
N ASN A 118 11.20 -10.25 14.04
CA ASN A 118 10.34 -10.75 12.95
C ASN A 118 10.53 -9.96 11.64
N ALA A 119 10.77 -8.65 11.70
CA ALA A 119 11.09 -7.86 10.53
C ALA A 119 12.34 -8.42 9.82
N ALA A 120 13.41 -8.71 10.56
CA ALA A 120 14.60 -9.36 10.04
C ALA A 120 14.33 -10.80 9.53
N LYS A 121 13.59 -11.61 10.30
CA LYS A 121 13.23 -13.00 9.94
C LYS A 121 12.53 -13.08 8.57
N TYR A 122 11.57 -12.18 8.32
CA TYR A 122 10.74 -12.21 7.10
C TYR A 122 11.28 -11.35 5.96
N PHE A 123 12.20 -10.41 6.20
CA PHE A 123 12.69 -9.49 5.15
C PHE A 123 13.20 -10.21 3.89
N GLY A 124 14.17 -11.13 4.04
CA GLY A 124 14.71 -11.88 2.89
C GLY A 124 13.68 -12.79 2.22
N ARG A 125 12.63 -13.21 2.94
CA ARG A 125 11.50 -13.95 2.36
C ARG A 125 10.63 -13.01 1.53
N PHE A 126 10.32 -11.81 2.03
CA PHE A 126 9.49 -10.83 1.34
C PHE A 126 10.17 -10.21 0.10
N VAL A 127 11.49 -10.02 0.13
CA VAL A 127 12.26 -9.64 -1.06
C VAL A 127 12.11 -10.70 -2.15
N ARG A 128 12.37 -11.98 -1.81
CA ARG A 128 12.17 -13.10 -2.75
C ARG A 128 10.74 -13.23 -3.23
N LEU A 129 9.75 -13.04 -2.36
CA LEU A 129 8.34 -13.04 -2.73
C LEU A 129 8.04 -11.95 -3.77
N THR A 130 8.61 -10.76 -3.59
CA THR A 130 8.41 -9.65 -4.51
C THR A 130 9.05 -9.94 -5.87
N LEU A 131 10.26 -10.53 -5.90
CA LEU A 131 10.88 -10.99 -7.14
C LEU A 131 10.05 -12.08 -7.84
N TRP A 132 9.51 -13.05 -7.09
CA TRP A 132 8.62 -14.07 -7.65
C TRP A 132 7.29 -13.51 -8.14
N SER A 133 6.87 -12.35 -7.66
CA SER A 133 5.62 -11.69 -8.06
C SER A 133 5.73 -10.88 -9.36
N VAL A 134 6.94 -10.72 -9.93
CA VAL A 134 7.17 -9.97 -11.18
C VAL A 134 6.27 -10.47 -12.33
N PRO A 135 6.12 -11.78 -12.61
CA PRO A 135 5.22 -12.23 -13.66
C PRO A 135 3.76 -11.83 -13.41
N VAL A 136 3.30 -11.93 -12.15
CA VAL A 136 1.93 -11.53 -11.77
C VAL A 136 1.75 -10.02 -11.96
N PHE A 137 2.75 -9.23 -11.57
CA PHE A 137 2.76 -7.79 -11.81
C PHE A 137 2.67 -7.47 -13.30
N THR A 138 3.51 -8.10 -14.13
CA THR A 138 3.53 -7.87 -15.58
C THR A 138 2.18 -8.19 -16.21
N ILE A 139 1.56 -9.32 -15.87
CA ILE A 139 0.22 -9.70 -16.38
C ILE A 139 -0.83 -8.66 -15.99
N LEU A 140 -0.86 -8.24 -14.73
CA LEU A 140 -1.83 -7.24 -14.25
C LEU A 140 -1.56 -5.84 -14.80
N PHE A 141 -0.30 -5.48 -15.02
CA PHE A 141 0.09 -4.21 -15.63
C PHE A 141 -0.31 -4.14 -17.11
N CYS A 142 -0.34 -5.29 -17.80
CA CYS A 142 -0.81 -5.38 -19.17
C CYS A 142 -2.33 -5.16 -19.33
N LEU A 143 -3.10 -5.21 -18.23
CA LEU A 143 -4.55 -4.97 -18.25
C LEU A 143 -4.91 -3.63 -18.91
N GLN A 144 -4.07 -2.62 -18.75
CA GLN A 144 -4.29 -1.29 -19.34
C GLN A 144 -4.30 -1.29 -20.88
N TYR A 145 -3.68 -2.29 -21.53
CA TYR A 145 -3.64 -2.39 -22.99
C TYR A 145 -4.90 -3.04 -23.58
N LEU A 146 -5.78 -3.63 -22.75
CA LEU A 146 -7.07 -4.13 -23.22
C LEU A 146 -7.91 -3.03 -23.85
N GLU A 147 -7.90 -1.84 -23.25
CA GLU A 147 -8.54 -0.65 -23.78
C GLU A 147 -8.05 -0.36 -25.21
N THR A 148 -6.73 -0.28 -25.39
CA THR A 148 -6.12 0.02 -26.69
C THR A 148 -6.41 -1.07 -27.73
N GLY A 149 -6.47 -2.34 -27.30
CA GLY A 149 -6.85 -3.47 -28.16
C GLY A 149 -8.30 -3.38 -28.64
N VAL A 150 -9.24 -3.08 -27.73
CA VAL A 150 -10.67 -2.90 -28.05
C VAL A 150 -10.88 -1.70 -28.95
N GLN A 151 -10.19 -0.58 -28.67
CA GLN A 151 -10.28 0.63 -29.48
C GLN A 151 -9.85 0.37 -30.93
N ARG A 152 -8.71 -0.31 -31.14
CA ARG A 152 -8.22 -0.68 -32.47
C ARG A 152 -9.15 -1.66 -33.20
N LEU A 153 -9.73 -2.61 -32.47
CA LEU A 153 -10.61 -3.63 -33.05
C LEU A 153 -11.95 -3.04 -33.53
N ILE A 154 -12.52 -2.08 -32.79
CA ILE A 154 -13.86 -1.53 -33.07
C ILE A 154 -13.79 -0.26 -33.93
N PHE A 155 -12.82 0.62 -33.69
CA PHE A 155 -12.77 1.97 -34.26
C PHE A 155 -11.57 2.20 -35.20
N GLY A 156 -10.70 1.20 -35.39
CA GLY A 156 -9.53 1.30 -36.25
C GLY A 156 -8.40 2.14 -35.65
N SER A 157 -7.50 2.60 -36.53
CA SER A 157 -6.24 3.27 -36.15
C SER A 157 -6.41 4.74 -35.74
N ASP A 158 -7.49 5.40 -36.18
CA ASP A 158 -7.69 6.84 -36.00
C ASP A 158 -9.09 7.16 -35.40
N PRO A 159 -9.29 6.83 -34.11
CA PRO A 159 -10.55 7.07 -33.41
C PRO A 159 -10.78 8.56 -33.12
N TYR A 160 -12.05 8.96 -33.06
CA TYR A 160 -12.48 10.33 -32.71
C TYR A 160 -11.81 10.86 -31.43
N GLN A 161 -11.49 12.16 -31.40
CA GLN A 161 -10.79 12.83 -30.30
C GLN A 161 -11.47 12.62 -28.92
N ASN A 162 -12.81 12.66 -28.86
CA ASN A 162 -13.56 12.38 -27.64
C ASN A 162 -13.38 10.95 -27.15
N LEU A 163 -13.33 9.99 -28.08
CA LEU A 163 -13.12 8.58 -27.74
C LEU A 163 -11.70 8.39 -27.18
N THR A 164 -10.68 9.00 -27.80
CA THR A 164 -9.29 8.96 -27.34
C THR A 164 -9.11 9.57 -25.94
N TYR A 165 -9.84 10.65 -25.63
CA TYR A 165 -9.84 11.24 -24.29
C TYR A 165 -10.40 10.30 -23.23
N TRP A 166 -11.60 9.74 -23.44
CA TRP A 166 -12.22 8.80 -22.49
C TRP A 166 -11.47 7.48 -22.38
N ALA A 167 -10.94 6.97 -23.49
CA ALA A 167 -9.99 5.86 -23.56
C ALA A 167 -8.78 6.07 -22.64
N GLY A 168 -8.19 7.27 -22.66
CA GLY A 168 -7.09 7.63 -21.77
C GLY A 168 -7.46 7.48 -20.29
N TRP A 169 -8.64 7.95 -19.88
CA TRP A 169 -9.13 7.78 -18.51
C TRP A 169 -9.39 6.33 -18.14
N ILE A 170 -9.97 5.54 -19.06
CA ILE A 170 -10.18 4.10 -18.86
C ILE A 170 -8.83 3.40 -18.67
N LYS A 171 -7.83 3.71 -19.50
CA LYS A 171 -6.47 3.16 -19.40
C LYS A 171 -5.82 3.48 -18.06
N VAL A 172 -5.95 4.72 -17.57
CA VAL A 172 -5.49 5.12 -16.23
C VAL A 172 -6.21 4.31 -15.15
N GLY A 173 -7.53 4.14 -15.27
CA GLY A 173 -8.35 3.34 -14.36
C GLY A 173 -7.93 1.87 -14.32
N LEU A 174 -7.74 1.23 -15.49
CA LEU A 174 -7.28 -0.16 -15.60
C LEU A 174 -5.87 -0.34 -15.02
N ARG A 175 -4.97 0.62 -15.24
CA ARG A 175 -3.64 0.61 -14.62
C ARG A 175 -3.74 0.68 -13.10
N GLN A 176 -4.56 1.59 -12.56
CA GLN A 176 -4.77 1.70 -11.11
C GLN A 176 -5.41 0.44 -10.52
N LEU A 177 -6.34 -0.17 -11.24
CA LEU A 177 -6.94 -1.46 -10.89
C LEU A 177 -5.87 -2.56 -10.84
N GLY A 178 -4.99 -2.64 -11.83
CA GLY A 178 -3.87 -3.58 -11.86
C GLY A 178 -2.96 -3.44 -10.63
N PHE A 179 -2.61 -2.21 -10.23
CA PHE A 179 -1.84 -1.95 -9.02
C PHE A 179 -2.56 -2.38 -7.73
N LEU A 180 -3.87 -2.11 -7.63
CA LEU A 180 -4.69 -2.51 -6.49
C LEU A 180 -4.74 -4.03 -6.35
N LEU A 181 -5.01 -4.74 -7.46
CA LEU A 181 -5.05 -6.20 -7.49
C LEU A 181 -3.69 -6.81 -7.15
N PHE A 182 -2.61 -6.26 -7.69
CA PHE A 182 -1.26 -6.71 -7.40
C PHE A 182 -0.89 -6.53 -5.92
N GLY A 183 -1.17 -5.33 -5.36
CA GLY A 183 -0.94 -5.05 -3.94
C GLY A 183 -1.73 -6.00 -3.05
N MET A 184 -2.99 -6.25 -3.38
CA MET A 184 -3.84 -7.21 -2.68
C MET A 184 -3.26 -8.63 -2.68
N VAL A 185 -2.85 -9.15 -3.84
CA VAL A 185 -2.26 -10.50 -3.95
C VAL A 185 -0.98 -10.60 -3.14
N LEU A 186 -0.11 -9.59 -3.21
CA LEU A 186 1.13 -9.57 -2.43
C LEU A 186 0.88 -9.54 -0.93
N ASP A 187 -0.08 -8.75 -0.46
CA ASP A 187 -0.38 -8.66 0.96
C ASP A 187 -0.93 -9.99 1.49
N TYR A 188 -1.84 -10.67 0.78
CA TYR A 188 -2.30 -12.01 1.17
C TYR A 188 -1.20 -13.08 1.11
N ALA A 189 -0.29 -12.99 0.14
CA ALA A 189 0.86 -13.88 0.08
C ALA A 189 1.81 -13.68 1.28
N ARG A 190 2.03 -12.42 1.70
CA ARG A 190 2.80 -12.11 2.93
C ARG A 190 2.08 -12.62 4.18
N ILE A 191 0.77 -12.44 4.27
CA ILE A 191 -0.06 -12.96 5.36
C ILE A 191 0.08 -14.49 5.48
N HIS A 192 -0.08 -15.23 4.36
CA HIS A 192 0.12 -16.68 4.34
C HIS A 192 1.54 -17.07 4.80
N ALA A 193 2.56 -16.36 4.30
CA ALA A 193 3.95 -16.63 4.67
C ALA A 193 4.23 -16.44 6.17
N VAL A 194 3.61 -15.45 6.80
CA VAL A 194 3.77 -15.18 8.23
C VAL A 194 2.98 -16.16 9.08
N LEU A 195 1.71 -16.41 8.74
CA LEU A 195 0.84 -17.30 9.53
C LEU A 195 1.30 -18.75 9.54
N ASN A 196 1.78 -19.26 8.40
CA ASN A 196 2.20 -20.66 8.27
C ASN A 196 3.73 -20.85 8.39
N ASP A 197 4.47 -19.79 8.76
CA ASP A 197 5.94 -19.71 8.73
C ASP A 197 6.58 -20.28 7.44
N GLU A 198 5.90 -20.12 6.31
CA GLU A 198 6.29 -20.71 5.03
C GLU A 198 7.63 -20.13 4.55
N ARG A 199 8.49 -21.02 4.02
CA ARG A 199 9.82 -20.66 3.48
C ARG A 199 9.80 -20.62 1.95
N LYS A 200 8.93 -21.40 1.30
CA LYS A 200 8.77 -21.46 -0.15
C LYS A 200 7.84 -20.33 -0.63
N MET A 201 8.43 -19.18 -0.96
CA MET A 201 7.67 -17.98 -1.36
C MET A 201 6.78 -18.16 -2.60
N ARG A 202 7.12 -19.09 -3.49
CA ARG A 202 6.24 -19.46 -4.62
C ARG A 202 4.91 -20.03 -4.13
N VAL A 203 4.94 -20.87 -3.09
CA VAL A 203 3.72 -21.45 -2.49
C VAL A 203 2.89 -20.33 -1.87
N SER A 204 3.51 -19.44 -1.09
CA SER A 204 2.81 -18.28 -0.53
C SER A 204 2.19 -17.37 -1.59
N LEU A 205 2.87 -17.16 -2.72
CA LEU A 205 2.33 -16.37 -3.84
C LEU A 205 1.10 -17.05 -4.45
N VAL A 206 1.18 -18.36 -4.74
CA VAL A 206 0.05 -19.12 -5.29
C VAL A 206 -1.13 -19.15 -4.32
N GLN A 207 -0.87 -19.32 -3.02
CA GLN A 207 -1.92 -19.30 -2.00
C GLN A 207 -2.53 -17.91 -1.83
N GLY A 208 -1.72 -16.85 -1.89
CA GLY A 208 -2.20 -15.47 -1.92
C GLY A 208 -3.08 -15.21 -3.14
N LEU A 209 -2.69 -15.69 -4.32
CA LEU A 209 -3.46 -15.58 -5.56
C LEU A 209 -4.80 -16.35 -5.47
N LYS A 210 -4.75 -17.62 -5.06
CA LYS A 210 -5.94 -18.46 -4.86
C LYS A 210 -6.91 -17.84 -3.86
N PHE A 211 -6.40 -17.32 -2.75
CA PHE A 211 -7.24 -16.67 -1.74
C PHE A 211 -7.87 -15.37 -2.26
N ALA A 212 -7.06 -14.51 -2.88
CA ALA A 212 -7.48 -13.22 -3.43
C ALA A 212 -8.58 -13.39 -4.48
N PHE A 213 -8.39 -14.28 -5.45
CA PHE A 213 -9.38 -14.47 -6.52
C PHE A 213 -10.52 -15.43 -6.13
N GLY A 214 -10.29 -16.38 -5.21
CA GLY A 214 -11.35 -17.24 -4.68
C GLY A 214 -12.35 -16.50 -3.78
N ASN A 215 -11.90 -15.43 -3.10
CA ASN A 215 -12.75 -14.54 -2.29
C ASN A 215 -12.73 -13.12 -2.86
N PHE A 216 -12.82 -12.99 -4.18
CA PHE A 216 -12.59 -11.72 -4.88
C PHE A 216 -13.46 -10.59 -4.34
N LEU A 217 -14.78 -10.80 -4.21
CA LEU A 217 -15.69 -9.73 -3.81
C LEU A 217 -15.38 -9.18 -2.41
N GLN A 218 -14.99 -10.04 -1.46
CA GLN A 218 -14.66 -9.62 -0.09
C GLN A 218 -13.28 -8.98 -0.01
N THR A 219 -12.28 -9.57 -0.68
CA THR A 219 -10.90 -9.09 -0.66
C THR A 219 -10.76 -7.78 -1.43
N PHE A 220 -11.32 -7.72 -2.64
CA PHE A 220 -11.39 -6.52 -3.47
C PHE A 220 -12.26 -5.46 -2.81
N GLY A 221 -13.44 -5.82 -2.29
CA GLY A 221 -14.33 -4.87 -1.61
C GLY A 221 -13.67 -4.20 -0.41
N LEU A 222 -12.92 -4.95 0.41
CA LEU A 222 -12.14 -4.39 1.52
C LEU A 222 -11.02 -3.47 1.02
N ALA A 223 -10.24 -3.91 0.03
CA ALA A 223 -9.14 -3.12 -0.53
C ALA A 223 -9.63 -1.83 -1.19
N PHE A 224 -10.73 -1.91 -1.95
CA PHE A 224 -11.36 -0.78 -2.62
C PHE A 224 -11.96 0.21 -1.61
N LEU A 225 -12.62 -0.27 -0.55
CA LEU A 225 -13.15 0.61 0.50
C LEU A 225 -12.03 1.41 1.18
N LEU A 226 -10.92 0.76 1.53
CA LEU A 226 -9.77 1.43 2.13
C LEU A 226 -9.09 2.40 1.14
N LEU A 227 -9.02 2.04 -0.15
CA LEU A 227 -8.57 2.95 -1.21
C LEU A 227 -9.49 4.17 -1.29
N ALA A 228 -10.81 3.98 -1.29
CA ALA A 228 -11.80 5.05 -1.36
C ALA A 228 -11.71 5.99 -0.15
N VAL A 229 -11.48 5.47 1.05
CA VAL A 229 -11.22 6.28 2.26
C VAL A 229 -9.94 7.11 2.08
N GLY A 230 -8.87 6.53 1.52
CA GLY A 230 -7.64 7.25 1.21
C GLY A 230 -7.84 8.34 0.15
N ALA A 231 -8.63 8.06 -0.89
CA ALA A 231 -8.98 9.00 -1.94
C ALA A 231 -9.85 10.15 -1.41
N ALA A 232 -10.85 9.86 -0.57
CA ALA A 232 -11.67 10.87 0.08
C ALA A 232 -10.82 11.79 0.97
N ALA A 233 -9.87 11.24 1.72
CA ALA A 233 -8.92 12.05 2.49
C ALA A 233 -8.05 12.94 1.61
N LEU A 234 -7.65 12.48 0.42
CA LEU A 234 -6.91 13.30 -0.55
C LEU A 234 -7.78 14.44 -1.12
N VAL A 235 -9.06 14.16 -1.42
CA VAL A 235 -10.03 15.15 -1.88
C VAL A 235 -10.26 16.24 -0.82
N VAL A 236 -10.23 15.90 0.46
CA VAL A 236 -10.31 16.88 1.57
C VAL A 236 -8.98 17.62 1.77
N TYR A 237 -7.86 16.92 1.63
CA TYR A 237 -6.52 17.50 1.82
C TYR A 237 -6.21 18.60 0.81
N ASN A 238 -6.51 18.38 -0.48
CA ASN A 238 -6.11 19.28 -1.58
C ASN A 238 -6.69 20.70 -1.45
N PRO A 239 -8.01 20.91 -1.22
CA PRO A 239 -8.58 22.25 -1.04
C PRO A 239 -7.96 22.99 0.15
N VAL A 240 -7.79 22.31 1.29
CA VAL A 240 -7.21 22.92 2.49
C VAL A 240 -5.75 23.30 2.24
N ALA A 241 -4.97 22.44 1.58
CA ALA A 241 -3.60 22.75 1.20
C ALA A 241 -3.53 23.96 0.25
N ASN A 242 -4.43 24.04 -0.74
CA ASN A 242 -4.49 25.15 -1.68
C ASN A 242 -4.87 26.47 -1.00
N SER A 243 -5.74 26.46 0.01
CA SER A 243 -6.06 27.65 0.80
C SER A 243 -4.89 28.13 1.67
N LEU A 244 -3.90 27.28 1.92
CA LEU A 244 -2.69 27.57 2.70
C LEU A 244 -1.46 27.83 1.80
N SER A 245 -1.66 28.24 0.55
CA SER A 245 -0.57 28.50 -0.42
C SER A 245 -0.17 29.98 -0.48
N ALA A 246 0.29 30.53 0.65
CA ALA A 246 0.75 31.92 0.71
C ALA A 246 2.18 32.03 1.27
N PRO A 247 2.99 32.99 0.78
CA PRO A 247 4.38 33.21 1.18
C PRO A 247 4.47 33.90 2.56
N ASN A 248 3.91 33.28 3.59
CA ASN A 248 4.00 33.71 4.98
C ASN A 248 4.53 32.53 5.82
N ALA A 249 5.54 32.78 6.65
CA ALA A 249 6.14 31.76 7.50
C ALA A 249 5.12 30.99 8.36
N MET A 250 4.09 31.68 8.88
CA MET A 250 3.03 31.05 9.67
C MET A 250 2.17 30.11 8.81
N ILE A 251 1.86 30.51 7.58
CA ILE A 251 1.05 29.72 6.64
C ILE A 251 1.83 28.50 6.16
N ILE A 252 3.12 28.66 5.85
CA ILE A 252 4.02 27.55 5.51
C ILE A 252 4.11 26.55 6.67
N PHE A 253 4.22 27.04 7.91
CA PHE A 253 4.22 26.17 9.10
C PHE A 253 2.88 25.42 9.25
N MET A 254 1.74 26.10 9.07
CA MET A 254 0.42 25.44 9.08
C MET A 254 0.29 24.38 7.97
N LEU A 255 0.76 24.68 6.76
CA LEU A 255 0.78 23.73 5.64
C LEU A 255 1.65 22.52 5.96
N PHE A 256 2.80 22.72 6.59
CA PHE A 256 3.67 21.64 7.07
C PHE A 256 2.94 20.75 8.10
N ILE A 257 2.27 21.34 9.09
CA ILE A 257 1.48 20.58 10.07
C ILE A 257 0.35 19.80 9.39
N TRP A 258 -0.37 20.42 8.45
CA TRP A 258 -1.42 19.77 7.67
C TRP A 258 -0.88 18.58 6.86
N GLN A 259 0.28 18.73 6.22
CA GLN A 259 0.99 17.65 5.55
C GLN A 259 1.37 16.52 6.51
N GLN A 260 1.87 16.83 7.71
CA GLN A 260 2.22 15.79 8.70
C GLN A 260 0.98 15.02 9.18
N ILE A 261 -0.15 15.70 9.39
CA ILE A 261 -1.43 15.07 9.74
C ILE A 261 -1.87 14.10 8.63
N TYR A 262 -1.80 14.53 7.37
CA TYR A 262 -2.14 13.69 6.22
C TYR A 262 -1.21 12.46 6.12
N MET A 263 0.11 12.63 6.30
CA MET A 263 1.08 11.54 6.28
C MET A 263 0.86 10.54 7.42
N LEU A 264 0.51 11.03 8.61
CA LEU A 264 0.15 10.19 9.75
C LEU A 264 -1.13 9.39 9.47
N PHE A 265 -2.16 10.04 8.94
CA PHE A 265 -3.39 9.38 8.51
C PHE A 265 -3.12 8.29 7.46
N ARG A 266 -2.32 8.60 6.43
CA ARG A 266 -1.95 7.62 5.38
C ARG A 266 -1.23 6.41 5.96
N THR A 267 -0.35 6.63 6.94
CA THR A 267 0.36 5.55 7.65
C THR A 267 -0.61 4.68 8.47
N MET A 268 -1.53 5.32 9.19
CA MET A 268 -2.58 4.63 9.95
C MET A 268 -3.48 3.79 9.04
N LEU A 269 -3.89 4.35 7.90
CA LEU A 269 -4.72 3.66 6.92
C LEU A 269 -4.00 2.43 6.35
N ARG A 270 -2.70 2.55 6.02
CA ARG A 270 -1.88 1.43 5.54
C ARG A 270 -1.79 0.28 6.56
N LEU A 271 -1.55 0.59 7.83
CA LEU A 271 -1.51 -0.42 8.89
C LEU A 271 -2.90 -1.05 9.12
N THR A 272 -3.96 -0.25 8.96
CA THR A 272 -5.35 -0.73 9.04
C THR A 272 -5.63 -1.72 7.90
N THR A 273 -5.10 -1.49 6.70
CA THR A 273 -5.16 -2.44 5.59
C THR A 273 -4.54 -3.78 5.97
N TYR A 274 -3.30 -3.78 6.49
CA TYR A 274 -2.61 -5.02 6.88
C TYR A 274 -3.38 -5.82 7.92
N SER A 275 -3.85 -5.15 8.98
CA SER A 275 -4.60 -5.80 10.04
C SER A 275 -5.98 -6.30 9.56
N SER A 276 -6.71 -5.50 8.77
CA SER A 276 -8.03 -5.88 8.27
C SER A 276 -7.97 -7.09 7.32
N GLN A 277 -6.98 -7.11 6.41
CA GLN A 277 -6.75 -8.23 5.50
C GLN A 277 -6.35 -9.50 6.25
N LEU A 278 -5.51 -9.38 7.28
CA LEU A 278 -5.13 -10.50 8.14
C LEU A 278 -6.35 -11.11 8.85
N HIS A 279 -7.23 -10.26 9.39
CA HIS A 279 -8.47 -10.71 10.02
C HIS A 279 -9.40 -11.41 9.02
N LEU A 280 -9.58 -10.85 7.83
CA LEU A 280 -10.40 -11.46 6.77
C LEU A 280 -9.83 -12.83 6.35
N TYR A 281 -8.50 -12.91 6.20
CA TYR A 281 -7.80 -14.15 5.87
C TYR A 281 -8.05 -15.23 6.93
N ARG A 282 -7.90 -14.90 8.21
CA ARG A 282 -8.17 -15.83 9.32
C ARG A 282 -9.61 -16.32 9.37
N GLN A 283 -10.58 -15.42 9.20
CA GLN A 283 -12.00 -15.79 9.23
C GLN A 283 -12.33 -16.81 8.14
N ARG A 284 -11.82 -16.60 6.92
CA ARG A 284 -12.09 -17.47 5.77
C ARG A 284 -11.21 -18.73 5.73
N ALA A 285 -10.00 -18.68 6.27
CA ALA A 285 -9.14 -19.85 6.38
C ALA A 285 -9.54 -20.80 7.52
N ALA A 286 -10.26 -20.32 8.54
CA ALA A 286 -10.82 -21.15 9.61
C ALA A 286 -12.14 -21.84 9.21
N GLU A 287 -12.89 -21.29 8.24
CA GLU A 287 -14.17 -21.81 7.76
C GLU A 287 -14.14 -23.22 7.10
N PRO A 288 -13.06 -23.67 6.41
CA PRO A 288 -13.02 -25.04 5.87
C PRO A 288 -12.76 -26.14 6.91
N ALA A 289 -12.54 -25.83 8.20
CA ALA A 289 -12.25 -26.83 9.23
C ALA A 289 -13.49 -27.38 9.97
N SER A 290 -14.69 -26.82 9.77
CA SER A 290 -15.92 -27.39 10.31
C SER A 290 -16.55 -28.38 9.31
N VAL A 291 -15.90 -29.52 9.11
CA VAL A 291 -16.63 -30.70 8.62
C VAL A 291 -17.66 -31.03 9.70
N PRO A 292 -18.97 -31.12 9.39
CA PRO A 292 -19.93 -31.61 10.36
C PRO A 292 -19.51 -33.03 10.70
N VAL A 293 -19.26 -33.30 11.98
CA VAL A 293 -19.21 -34.67 12.47
C VAL A 293 -20.54 -35.29 12.07
N THR A 294 -20.50 -36.11 11.03
CA THR A 294 -21.57 -37.05 10.71
C THR A 294 -21.71 -37.96 11.91
N SER A 295 -22.63 -37.61 12.80
CA SER A 295 -23.22 -38.56 13.73
C SER A 295 -24.03 -39.55 12.89
N SER A 296 -23.37 -40.60 12.43
CA SER A 296 -24.01 -41.72 11.74
C SER A 296 -23.52 -43.03 12.35
N GLY A 297 -24.46 -43.72 13.03
CA GLY A 297 -24.39 -45.10 13.52
C GLY A 297 -24.02 -45.19 15.00
N GLU A 298 -24.83 -45.72 15.93
CA GLU A 298 -25.96 -46.64 15.85
C GLU A 298 -26.92 -46.44 17.05
N GLN A 299 -28.22 -46.49 16.80
CA GLN A 299 -29.27 -46.97 17.73
C GLN A 299 -29.65 -48.41 17.29
N PRO A 300 -30.47 -49.21 18.01
CA PRO A 300 -30.49 -49.58 19.43
C PRO A 300 -30.78 -51.10 19.67
N MET A 301 -30.80 -51.52 20.95
CA MET A 301 -31.52 -52.67 21.57
C MET A 301 -31.02 -54.15 21.46
N GLU A 302 -31.27 -54.84 22.59
CA GLU A 302 -31.45 -56.30 22.83
C GLU A 302 -30.28 -57.23 23.21
N GLY A 303 -30.29 -57.63 24.49
CA GLY A 303 -30.33 -59.04 24.91
C GLY A 303 -29.01 -59.78 25.11
N PHE A 304 -28.63 -60.06 26.36
CA PHE A 304 -28.56 -61.42 26.93
C PHE A 304 -27.94 -61.40 28.35
N ALA A 305 -28.60 -62.06 29.29
CA ALA A 305 -28.08 -62.41 30.60
C ALA A 305 -26.87 -63.37 30.49
N PRO A 306 -26.12 -63.60 31.59
CA PRO A 306 -26.30 -64.91 32.22
C PRO A 306 -26.27 -64.91 33.76
N ALA A 307 -26.84 -66.02 34.26
CA ALA A 307 -26.88 -66.57 35.60
C ALA A 307 -25.68 -66.31 36.53
N ALA A 308 -25.97 -65.91 37.77
CA ALA A 308 -25.71 -66.66 39.01
C ALA A 308 -26.41 -65.96 40.18
#